data_AF-A0A401GT01-F1
#
_entry.id   AF-A0A401GT01-F1
#
_cell.length_a   1.000
_cell.length_b   1.000
_cell.length_c   1.000
_cell.angle_alpha   90.00
_cell.angle_beta   90.00
_cell.angle_gamma   90.00
#
_symmetry.space_group_name_H-M   'P 1'
#
loop_
_entity.id
_entity.type
_entity.pdbx_description
1 polymer ?
#
loop_
_entity_poly.entity_id
_entity_poly.type
_entity_poly.pdbx_seq_one_letter_code
_entity_poly.pdbx_strand_id
1 'polypeptide(L)'
;MHTLKDLLGYLKGSDAVLLRICRELHLNASVQLLFRDADDGERGVEVLCDRVVDMSDDCLDTQLWCHLQENYGGKLLRAVDWPEQQRDIEVHWVTETPKVNSIESPYIAYSNDASAAHTYMYLCLIIEVGKAGNRETAE
;
A
#
# COMPACT_ATOMS: atom_id res chain seq x y z
N MET A 1 -5.01 -19.65 -4.73
CA MET A 1 -4.28 -18.39 -4.54
C MET A 1 -4.98 -17.66 -3.40
N HIS A 2 -4.38 -17.59 -2.21
CA HIS A 2 -4.98 -16.92 -1.07
C HIS A 2 -4.96 -15.40 -1.32
N THR A 3 -6.10 -14.75 -1.12
CA THR A 3 -6.20 -13.29 -1.30
C THR A 3 -5.79 -12.59 -0.01
N LEU A 4 -5.30 -11.35 -0.05
CA LEU A 4 -4.97 -10.63 1.19
C LEU A 4 -6.17 -10.52 2.15
N LYS A 5 -7.39 -10.60 1.63
CA LYS A 5 -8.63 -10.65 2.42
C LYS A 5 -8.65 -11.80 3.43
N ASP A 6 -8.08 -12.95 3.09
CA ASP A 6 -8.04 -14.11 3.97
C ASP A 6 -7.16 -13.84 5.21
N LEU A 7 -6.18 -12.92 5.10
CA LEU A 7 -5.29 -12.55 6.19
C LEU A 7 -6.00 -11.80 7.33
N LEU A 8 -7.17 -11.21 7.08
CA LEU A 8 -7.99 -10.58 8.12
C LEU A 8 -8.32 -11.55 9.26
N GLY A 9 -8.46 -12.85 8.97
CA GLY A 9 -8.71 -13.88 9.98
C GLY A 9 -7.48 -14.26 10.82
N TYR A 10 -6.29 -13.86 10.41
CA TYR A 10 -5.01 -14.22 11.03
C TYR A 10 -4.31 -13.06 11.73
N LEU A 11 -4.90 -11.85 11.70
CA LEU A 11 -4.38 -10.71 12.45
C LEU A 11 -4.34 -11.04 13.94
N LYS A 12 -3.33 -10.52 14.63
CA LYS A 12 -3.10 -10.74 16.07
C LYS A 12 -2.82 -9.41 16.76
N GLY A 13 -2.85 -9.41 18.10
CA GLY A 13 -2.49 -8.24 18.89
C GLY A 13 -3.38 -7.02 18.60
N SER A 14 -2.77 -5.85 18.44
CA SER A 14 -3.47 -4.59 18.17
C SER A 14 -4.31 -4.63 16.91
N ASP A 15 -3.81 -5.25 15.83
CA ASP A 15 -4.50 -5.27 14.54
C ASP A 15 -5.79 -6.09 14.60
N ALA A 16 -5.79 -7.18 15.38
CA ALA A 16 -6.99 -7.97 15.64
C ALA A 16 -8.05 -7.17 16.42
N VAL A 17 -7.61 -6.36 17.40
CA VAL A 17 -8.50 -5.49 18.18
C VAL A 17 -9.09 -4.38 17.31
N LEU A 18 -8.26 -3.71 16.49
CA LEU A 18 -8.71 -2.68 15.56
C LEU A 18 -9.71 -3.25 14.54
N LEU A 19 -9.40 -4.39 13.92
CA LEU A 19 -10.31 -5.05 12.99
C LEU A 19 -11.65 -5.40 13.65
N ARG A 20 -11.63 -5.86 14.90
CA ARG A 20 -12.86 -6.14 15.65
C ARG A 20 -13.71 -4.89 15.83
N ILE A 21 -13.11 -3.78 16.27
CA ILE A 21 -13.81 -2.50 16.46
C ILE A 21 -14.37 -1.99 15.12
N CYS A 22 -13.59 -2.07 14.04
CA CYS A 22 -14.07 -1.69 12.71
C CYS A 22 -15.29 -2.50 12.29
N ARG A 23 -15.31 -3.82 12.56
CA ARG A 23 -16.47 -4.67 12.28
C ARG A 23 -17.69 -4.29 13.12
N GLU A 24 -17.50 -3.98 14.40
CA GLU A 24 -18.56 -3.53 15.31
C GLU A 24 -19.15 -2.17 14.87
N LEU A 25 -18.32 -1.29 14.28
CA LEU A 25 -18.72 0.00 13.72
C LEU A 25 -19.13 -0.05 12.24
N HIS A 26 -19.29 -1.25 11.67
CA HIS A 26 -19.61 -1.45 10.25
C HIS A 26 -18.66 -0.73 9.26
N LEU A 27 -17.41 -0.50 9.68
CA LEU A 27 -16.37 0.08 8.83
C LEU A 27 -15.76 -0.98 7.93
N ASN A 28 -15.51 -0.60 6.68
CA ASN A 28 -14.88 -1.47 5.69
C ASN A 28 -13.36 -1.50 5.92
N ALA A 29 -12.86 -2.58 6.51
CA ALA A 29 -11.44 -2.79 6.76
C ALA A 29 -10.86 -3.83 5.78
N SER A 30 -9.67 -3.57 5.27
CA SER A 30 -8.96 -4.45 4.34
C SER A 30 -7.47 -4.51 4.63
N VAL A 31 -6.84 -5.64 4.31
CA VAL A 31 -5.39 -5.77 4.33
C VAL A 31 -4.85 -5.40 2.96
N GLN A 32 -3.88 -4.49 2.93
CA GLN A 32 -3.22 -4.02 1.71
C GLN A 32 -1.71 -4.04 1.88
N LEU A 33 -0.98 -3.99 0.76
CA LEU A 33 0.46 -3.82 0.74
C LEU A 33 0.79 -2.39 0.34
N LEU A 34 1.57 -1.72 1.17
CA LEU A 34 2.17 -0.43 0.88
C LEU A 34 3.52 -0.66 0.22
N PHE A 35 3.64 -0.30 -1.06
CA PHE A 35 4.90 -0.20 -1.76
C PHE A 35 5.52 1.14 -1.43
N ARG A 36 6.77 1.11 -0.95
CA ARG A 36 7.55 2.31 -0.66
C ARG A 36 8.99 2.10 -1.15
N ASP A 37 9.54 3.13 -1.77
CA ASP A 37 10.97 3.18 -2.01
C ASP A 37 11.71 3.43 -0.69
N ALA A 38 12.47 2.43 -0.22
CA ALA A 38 13.07 2.44 1.12
C ALA A 38 14.24 3.42 1.23
N ASP A 39 14.85 3.82 0.11
CA ASP A 39 16.08 4.60 0.10
C ASP A 39 15.87 6.12 0.03
N ASP A 40 14.65 6.59 -0.27
CA ASP A 40 14.40 8.01 -0.48
C ASP A 40 13.37 8.60 0.51
N GLY A 41 13.84 8.83 1.74
CA GLY A 41 13.00 9.21 2.89
C GLY A 41 12.09 10.43 2.67
N GLU A 42 12.50 11.39 1.83
CA GLU A 42 11.74 12.61 1.53
C GLU A 42 11.15 12.64 0.12
N ARG A 43 11.67 11.85 -0.83
CA ARG A 43 11.17 11.80 -2.22
C ARG A 43 10.37 10.54 -2.56
N GLY A 44 10.07 9.72 -1.57
CA GLY A 44 9.46 8.42 -1.78
C GLY A 44 8.05 8.45 -2.38
N VAL A 45 7.86 7.59 -3.38
CA VAL A 45 6.54 7.23 -3.91
C VAL A 45 5.90 6.14 -3.04
N GLU A 46 4.60 6.28 -2.79
CA GLU A 46 3.81 5.34 -2.00
C GLU A 46 2.59 4.87 -2.79
N VAL A 47 2.45 3.55 -2.93
CA VAL A 47 1.33 2.92 -3.67
C VAL A 47 0.73 1.81 -2.82
N LEU A 48 -0.61 1.75 -2.75
CA LEU A 48 -1.33 0.66 -2.10
C LEU A 48 -1.81 -0.37 -3.13
N CYS A 49 -1.53 -1.66 -2.88
CA CYS A 49 -2.04 -2.76 -3.69
C CYS A 49 -2.82 -3.77 -2.82
N ASP A 50 -3.75 -4.49 -3.46
CA ASP A 50 -4.61 -5.50 -2.81
C ASP A 50 -4.06 -6.94 -2.91
N ARG A 51 -2.85 -7.09 -3.43
CA ARG A 51 -2.18 -8.37 -3.69
C ARG A 51 -0.67 -8.24 -3.52
N VAL A 52 -0.03 -9.36 -3.22
CA VAL A 52 1.42 -9.52 -3.34
C VAL A 52 1.79 -9.43 -4.82
N VAL A 53 2.78 -8.60 -5.12
CA VAL A 53 3.34 -8.48 -6.47
C VAL A 53 4.75 -9.06 -6.42
N ASP A 54 5.01 -10.03 -7.28
CA ASP A 54 6.34 -10.58 -7.52
C ASP A 54 6.89 -9.90 -8.78
N MET A 55 7.89 -9.05 -8.59
CA MET A 55 8.52 -8.25 -9.64
C MET A 55 9.81 -8.91 -10.17
N SER A 56 10.14 -10.14 -9.72
CA SER A 56 11.45 -10.74 -9.95
C SER A 56 11.81 -10.91 -11.44
N ASP A 57 10.79 -11.07 -12.28
CA ASP A 57 10.93 -11.20 -13.74
C ASP A 57 10.61 -9.88 -14.49
N ASP A 58 10.25 -8.82 -13.77
CA ASP A 58 9.83 -7.56 -14.36
C ASP A 58 11.01 -6.69 -14.80
N CYS A 59 10.89 -6.19 -16.03
CA CYS A 59 11.76 -5.19 -16.61
C CYS A 59 10.93 -3.92 -16.85
N LEU A 60 11.18 -2.89 -16.06
CA LEU A 60 10.39 -1.66 -16.06
C LEU A 60 11.07 -0.58 -16.89
N ASP A 61 10.45 -0.18 -18.00
CA ASP A 61 10.80 1.03 -18.77
C ASP A 61 10.10 2.30 -18.24
N THR A 62 9.24 2.12 -17.23
CA THR A 62 8.47 3.15 -16.54
C THR A 62 8.81 3.18 -15.05
N GLN A 63 8.34 4.22 -14.35
CA GLN A 63 8.50 4.30 -12.90
C GLN A 63 7.65 3.21 -12.23
N LEU A 64 8.14 2.64 -11.12
CA LEU A 64 7.50 1.55 -10.40
C LEU A 64 6.01 1.81 -10.12
N TRP A 65 5.65 3.03 -9.72
CA TRP A 65 4.26 3.35 -9.39
C TRP A 65 3.33 3.33 -10.59
N CYS A 66 3.79 3.75 -11.79
CA CYS A 66 3.00 3.65 -13.02
C CYS A 66 2.71 2.17 -13.30
N HIS A 67 3.74 1.33 -13.21
CA HIS A 67 3.61 -0.09 -13.44
C HIS A 67 2.64 -0.76 -12.45
N LEU A 68 2.74 -0.41 -11.15
CA LEU A 68 1.82 -0.88 -10.11
C LEU A 68 0.38 -0.44 -10.36
N GLN A 69 0.16 0.79 -10.80
CA GLN A 69 -1.16 1.32 -11.10
C GLN A 69 -1.78 0.63 -12.33
N GLU A 70 -1.03 0.54 -13.43
CA GLU A 70 -1.51 0.03 -14.72
C GLU A 70 -1.72 -1.49 -14.73
N ASN A 71 -0.80 -2.26 -14.13
CA ASN A 71 -0.81 -3.71 -14.22
C ASN A 71 -1.46 -4.39 -13.00
N TYR A 72 -1.44 -3.74 -11.85
CA TYR A 72 -1.89 -4.32 -10.59
C TYR A 72 -3.02 -3.53 -9.90
N GLY A 73 -3.49 -2.44 -10.51
CA GLY A 73 -4.56 -1.60 -9.94
C GLY A 73 -4.13 -0.89 -8.65
N GLY A 74 -2.83 -0.63 -8.51
CA GLY A 74 -2.26 0.12 -7.40
C GLY A 74 -2.88 1.50 -7.28
N LYS A 75 -3.10 1.96 -6.05
CA LYS A 75 -3.63 3.29 -5.76
C LYS A 75 -2.50 4.19 -5.27
N LEU A 76 -2.23 5.27 -5.99
CA LEU A 76 -1.19 6.23 -5.64
C LEU A 76 -1.61 7.05 -4.42
N LEU A 77 -0.79 6.95 -3.36
CA LEU A 77 -0.97 7.66 -2.10
C LEU A 77 -0.20 8.97 -2.09
N ARG A 78 1.06 8.91 -2.54
CA ARG A 78 2.02 10.02 -2.52
C ARG A 78 3.04 9.82 -3.63
N ALA A 79 3.33 10.86 -4.39
CA ALA A 79 4.49 10.97 -5.26
C ALA A 79 5.13 12.33 -4.99
N VAL A 80 6.23 12.37 -4.24
CA VAL A 80 6.81 13.67 -3.80
C VAL A 80 7.52 14.38 -4.96
N ASP A 81 8.20 13.62 -5.82
CA ASP A 81 8.92 14.19 -6.96
C ASP A 81 8.02 14.71 -8.09
N TRP A 82 6.72 14.37 -8.05
CA TRP A 82 5.70 14.81 -9.02
C TRP A 82 4.46 15.32 -8.28
N PRO A 83 4.53 16.48 -7.63
CA PRO A 83 3.44 17.02 -6.81
C PRO A 83 2.17 17.35 -7.62
N GLU A 84 2.29 17.55 -8.93
CA GLU A 84 1.17 17.70 -9.86
C GLU A 84 0.36 16.42 -10.08
N GLN A 85 0.91 15.25 -9.71
CA GLN A 85 0.24 13.97 -9.92
C GLN A 85 -0.95 13.86 -8.97
N GLN A 86 -2.13 13.60 -9.53
CA GLN A 86 -3.35 13.40 -8.75
C GLN A 86 -3.25 12.10 -7.94
N ARG A 87 -3.40 12.23 -6.62
CA ARG A 87 -3.50 11.07 -5.71
C ARG A 87 -4.81 10.34 -5.96
N ASP A 88 -4.76 9.02 -6.01
CA ASP A 88 -5.95 8.19 -6.13
C ASP A 88 -6.71 8.10 -4.80
N ILE A 89 -5.98 8.18 -3.68
CA ILE A 89 -6.53 8.03 -2.34
C ILE A 89 -5.75 8.87 -1.32
N GLU A 90 -6.46 9.40 -0.34
CA GLU A 90 -5.87 10.04 0.84
C GLU A 90 -5.91 9.07 2.01
N VAL A 91 -4.76 8.88 2.66
CA VAL A 91 -4.63 8.01 3.84
C VAL A 91 -4.04 8.81 5.00
N HIS A 92 -4.69 8.69 6.15
CA HIS A 92 -4.19 9.22 7.41
C HIS A 92 -3.66 8.07 8.26
N TRP A 93 -2.36 8.07 8.49
CA TRP A 93 -1.70 7.07 9.32
C TRP A 93 -1.97 7.34 10.80
N VAL A 94 -2.58 6.37 11.49
CA VAL A 94 -2.83 6.41 12.94
C VAL A 94 -1.77 5.66 13.75
N THR A 95 -1.04 4.76 13.08
CA THR A 95 0.13 4.07 13.59
C THR A 95 1.32 4.39 12.70
N GLU A 96 2.52 4.28 13.25
CA GLU A 96 3.74 4.36 12.43
C GLU A 96 3.73 3.23 11.39
N THR A 97 4.11 3.57 10.15
CA THR A 97 4.23 2.57 9.10
C THR A 97 5.26 1.50 9.47
N PRO A 98 4.98 0.20 9.23
CA PRO A 98 5.88 -0.87 9.65
C PRO A 98 7.26 -0.71 9.01
N LYS A 99 8.34 -0.88 9.79
CA LYS A 99 9.73 -0.89 9.28
C LYS A 99 10.37 -2.28 9.25
N VAL A 100 9.80 -3.25 9.98
CA VAL A 100 10.52 -4.48 10.35
C VAL A 100 9.99 -5.73 9.61
N ASN A 101 8.87 -5.63 8.88
CA ASN A 101 8.25 -6.77 8.19
C ASN A 101 7.89 -6.41 6.74
N SER A 102 8.91 -6.11 5.93
CA SER A 102 8.73 -5.95 4.48
C SER A 102 8.85 -7.29 3.75
N ILE A 103 8.10 -7.42 2.67
CA ILE A 103 8.37 -8.38 1.61
C ILE A 103 9.19 -7.63 0.56
N GLU A 104 10.34 -8.17 0.20
CA GLU A 104 11.23 -7.59 -0.80
C GLU A 104 11.03 -8.31 -2.14
N SER A 105 11.06 -7.55 -3.24
CA SER A 105 11.09 -8.11 -4.59
C SER A 105 12.10 -7.35 -5.45
N PRO A 106 13.05 -8.05 -6.10
CA PRO A 106 13.94 -7.42 -7.08
C PRO A 106 13.17 -7.14 -8.38
N TYR A 107 13.70 -6.22 -9.19
CA TYR A 107 13.28 -5.97 -10.58
C TYR A 107 14.42 -5.29 -11.36
N ILE A 108 14.31 -5.21 -12.69
CA ILE A 108 15.24 -4.43 -13.52
C ILE A 108 14.58 -3.12 -13.91
N ALA A 109 15.22 -1.99 -13.59
CA ALA A 109 14.79 -0.67 -14.01
C ALA A 109 15.55 -0.25 -15.28
N TYR A 110 14.81 0.15 -16.31
CA TYR A 110 15.30 0.75 -17.53
C TYR A 110 14.90 2.22 -17.55
N SER A 111 15.78 3.07 -17.03
CA SER A 111 15.67 4.53 -17.19
C SER A 111 16.63 4.95 -18.30
N ASN A 112 17.75 5.60 -17.94
CA ASN A 112 18.83 5.89 -18.87
C ASN A 112 19.70 4.67 -19.17
N ASP A 113 19.97 3.86 -18.14
CA ASP A 113 20.70 2.60 -18.21
C ASP A 113 19.92 1.51 -17.47
N ALA A 114 20.22 0.24 -17.76
CA ALA A 114 19.67 -0.88 -17.03
C ALA A 114 20.32 -0.99 -15.64
N SER A 115 19.51 -0.98 -14.59
CA SER A 115 19.97 -1.18 -13.21
C SER A 115 19.11 -2.21 -12.48
N ALA A 116 19.74 -2.97 -11.59
CA ALA A 116 19.02 -3.81 -10.64
C ALA A 116 18.45 -2.91 -9.53
N ALA A 117 17.18 -3.09 -9.22
CA ALA A 117 16.46 -2.35 -8.20
C ALA A 117 15.62 -3.29 -7.33
N HIS A 118 15.19 -2.80 -6.18
CA HIS A 118 14.36 -3.54 -5.23
C HIS A 118 13.15 -2.72 -4.85
N THR A 119 12.02 -3.39 -4.62
CA THR A 119 10.87 -2.78 -3.98
C THR A 119 10.55 -3.48 -2.68
N TYR A 120 10.01 -2.72 -1.73
CA TYR A 120 9.61 -3.19 -0.43
C TYR A 120 8.12 -2.99 -0.22
N MET A 121 7.46 -4.06 0.18
CA MET A 121 6.03 -4.13 0.42
C MET A 121 5.77 -4.29 1.91
N TYR A 122 4.99 -3.40 2.51
CA TYR A 122 4.63 -3.44 3.92
C TYR A 122 3.16 -3.78 4.08
N LEU A 123 2.84 -4.79 4.88
CA LEU A 123 1.45 -5.15 5.18
C LEU A 123 0.80 -4.09 6.07
N CYS A 124 -0.36 -3.59 5.66
CA CYS A 124 -1.12 -2.58 6.40
C CYS A 124 -2.60 -2.96 6.53
N LEU A 125 -3.19 -2.65 7.67
CA LEU A 125 -4.64 -2.66 7.86
C LEU A 125 -5.19 -1.27 7.49
N ILE A 126 -5.96 -1.19 6.41
CA ILE A 126 -6.56 0.06 5.91
C ILE A 126 -8.06 0.04 6.17
N ILE A 127 -8.58 1.15 6.68
CA ILE A 127 -9.98 1.33 7.03
C ILE A 127 -10.55 2.42 6.12
N GLU A 128 -11.56 2.07 5.32
CA GLU A 128 -12.25 3.04 4.50
C GLU A 128 -13.21 3.85 5.36
N VAL A 129 -12.97 5.16 5.39
CA VAL A 129 -13.83 6.10 6.11
C VAL A 129 -14.63 6.89 5.07
N GLY A 130 -15.96 6.75 5.11
CA GLY A 130 -16.86 7.49 4.22
C GLY A 130 -16.70 9.01 4.32
N LYS A 131 -17.32 9.75 3.39
CA LYS A 131 -17.34 11.22 3.43
C LYS A 131 -17.92 11.72 4.76
N ALA A 132 -17.42 12.85 5.25
CA ALA A 132 -18.00 13.51 6.41
C ALA A 132 -19.51 13.76 6.17
N GLY A 133 -20.36 13.40 7.13
CA GLY A 133 -21.83 13.44 7.01
C GLY A 133 -22.50 12.12 6.59
N ASN A 134 -21.74 11.17 6.00
CA ASN A 134 -22.20 9.81 5.69
C ASN A 134 -21.61 8.75 6.65
N ARG A 135 -20.94 9.20 7.70
CA ARG A 135 -20.39 8.32 8.75
C ARG A 135 -21.48 8.14 9.79
N GLU A 136 -21.84 6.91 10.12
CA GLU A 136 -22.65 6.64 11.31
C GLU A 136 -21.82 7.07 12.53
N THR A 137 -22.24 8.15 13.20
CA THR A 137 -21.69 8.48 14.50
C THR A 137 -22.31 7.54 15.52
N ALA A 138 -21.49 6.75 16.20
CA ALA A 138 -21.92 6.08 17.42
C ALA A 138 -22.37 7.17 18.41
N GLU A 139 -23.67 7.19 18.73
CA GLU A 139 -24.25 7.96 19.84
C GLU A 139 -23.91 7.34 21.20
#